data_AF-A0A955IKM5-F1
#
_entry.id   AF-A0A955IKM5-F1
#
_cell.length_a   1.000
_cell.length_b   1.000
_cell.length_c   1.000
_cell.angle_alpha   90.00
_cell.angle_beta   90.00
_cell.angle_gamma   90.00
#
_symmetry.space_group_name_H-M   'P 1'
#
loop_
_entity.id
_entity.type
_entity.pdbx_description
1 polymer ?
#
loop_
_entity_poly.entity_id
_entity_poly.type
_entity_poly.pdbx_seq_one_letter_code
_entity_poly.pdbx_strand_id
1 'polypeptide(L)'
;MTARMRPEADIFDPAVLRDVVDGALRISPDQALRLYHEMPIQTLGRWADARCRALHGDHVRTYVIDRNINYTNVCTARCTFCAFRRDLGAADAYTLEYDALLEKIAELVTIGGTQILMQGGMNPELPLAWYLELLQRIKSTFPTVHVHAFSPPEFIEFVEFFDPPGADLRAKLRWVMSRLREAGLDSVPGGGGEIFAPAVRRKIGLGKCDAEAWLTTMHVAHELGMNTSATMMFGHIEGIADRIHHLDLVRTWQDRSIADFAEAGGGRYKAFIAWPFQRENTPLGRCREWGQGDGDDLDAPFPGDVVARLDGRGEKSAHPEFGRRLRLAGASAYLRTQALSRLYLDNIYSIGASWVTMGPHIGQLGLHYGASDMGSVMMEENVVSSAGTTYCLNEPMLCRLIRDAGFVPAQRDNGYHLRRLHDGPDAPDRQVADWSTLRTERLHAEASSDASGPIQITVSGTGSGTGSGTDSGTVSGTVSGTVSGTGSG
;
A
#
# COMPACT_ATOMS: atom_id res chain seq x y z
N MET A 1 9.87 4.64 28.00
CA MET A 1 9.10 5.70 28.67
C MET A 1 8.22 6.37 27.64
N THR A 2 6.91 6.35 27.82
CA THR A 2 5.97 7.07 26.95
C THR A 2 6.20 8.57 27.10
N ALA A 3 6.40 9.28 26.00
CA ALA A 3 6.58 10.72 26.00
C ALA A 3 5.35 11.43 26.60
N ARG A 4 5.58 12.54 27.30
CA ARG A 4 4.50 13.26 28.00
C ARG A 4 3.68 14.08 26.99
N MET A 5 2.40 14.29 27.25
CA MET A 5 1.58 15.26 26.52
C MET A 5 1.47 16.55 27.33
N ARG A 6 1.47 17.70 26.65
CA ARG A 6 1.15 19.02 27.23
C ARG A 6 0.17 19.74 26.31
N PRO A 7 -1.14 19.43 26.39
CA PRO A 7 -2.15 19.95 25.45
C PRO A 7 -2.23 21.49 25.46
N GLU A 8 -2.01 22.11 26.62
CA GLU A 8 -2.05 23.57 26.81
C GLU A 8 -0.80 24.30 26.30
N ALA A 9 0.26 23.57 25.93
CA ALA A 9 1.45 24.19 25.39
C ALA A 9 1.18 24.77 24.00
N ASP A 10 1.73 25.94 23.71
CA ASP A 10 1.67 26.51 22.37
C ASP A 10 2.50 25.66 21.40
N ILE A 11 1.83 24.93 20.50
CA ILE A 11 2.48 24.05 19.54
C ILE A 11 3.31 24.83 18.50
N PHE A 12 3.17 26.14 18.42
CA PHE A 12 3.98 27.00 17.55
C PHE A 12 5.27 27.50 18.20
N ASP A 13 5.46 27.29 19.51
CA ASP A 13 6.70 27.60 20.20
C ASP A 13 7.84 26.68 19.70
N PRO A 14 8.95 27.22 19.16
CA PRO A 14 10.10 26.41 18.74
C PRO A 14 10.71 25.55 19.85
N ALA A 15 10.56 25.89 21.13
CA ALA A 15 10.97 25.03 22.24
C ALA A 15 10.08 23.78 22.34
N VAL A 16 8.76 23.95 22.22
CA VAL A 16 7.79 22.85 22.22
C VAL A 16 8.03 21.93 21.03
N LEU A 17 8.27 22.48 19.84
CA LEU A 17 8.56 21.68 18.64
C LEU A 17 9.90 20.95 18.72
N ARG A 18 10.91 21.51 19.40
CA ARG A 18 12.16 20.79 19.70
C ARG A 18 11.90 19.59 20.62
N ASP A 19 11.11 19.77 21.68
CA ASP A 19 10.72 18.65 22.54
C ASP A 19 9.96 17.56 21.77
N VAL A 20 9.15 17.92 20.76
CA VAL A 20 8.50 16.95 19.86
C VAL A 20 9.53 16.23 18.97
N VAL A 21 10.47 16.97 18.36
CA VAL A 21 11.55 16.41 17.53
C VAL A 21 12.39 15.41 18.31
N ASP A 22 12.74 15.74 19.55
CA ASP A 22 13.54 14.90 20.42
C ASP A 22 12.74 13.73 21.01
N GLY A 23 11.41 13.73 20.84
CA GLY A 23 10.51 12.70 21.37
C GLY A 23 10.27 12.82 22.87
N ALA A 24 10.53 13.99 23.46
CA ALA A 24 10.21 14.30 24.85
C ALA A 24 8.72 14.66 25.03
N LEU A 25 8.08 15.19 23.98
CA LEU A 25 6.69 15.61 23.98
C LEU A 25 5.87 14.95 22.85
N ARG A 26 4.64 14.54 23.16
CA ARG A 26 3.65 14.11 22.19
C ARG A 26 2.66 15.22 21.87
N ILE A 27 2.32 15.30 20.58
CA ILE A 27 1.30 16.21 20.05
C ILE A 27 -0.11 15.70 20.40
N SER A 28 -0.98 16.57 20.91
CA SER A 28 -2.41 16.28 21.09
C SER A 28 -3.21 16.38 19.79
N PRO A 29 -4.40 15.76 19.69
CA PRO A 29 -5.28 15.92 18.53
C PRO A 29 -5.56 17.39 18.16
N ASP A 30 -5.84 18.25 19.14
CA ASP A 30 -6.08 19.68 18.93
C ASP A 30 -4.84 20.40 18.40
N GLN A 31 -3.66 20.13 18.97
CA GLN A 31 -2.39 20.67 18.50
C GLN A 31 -2.10 20.23 17.05
N ALA A 32 -2.40 18.97 16.71
CA ALA A 32 -2.26 18.45 15.35
C ALA A 32 -3.18 19.16 14.35
N LEU A 33 -4.41 19.47 14.76
CA LEU A 33 -5.38 20.19 13.94
C LEU A 33 -4.89 21.63 13.67
N ARG A 34 -4.39 22.31 14.71
CA ARG A 34 -3.77 23.63 14.58
C ARG A 34 -2.56 23.60 13.66
N LEU A 35 -1.64 22.64 13.83
CA LEU A 35 -0.49 22.46 12.95
C LEU A 35 -0.89 22.27 11.48
N TYR A 36 -1.93 21.47 11.23
CA TYR A 36 -2.40 21.25 9.86
C TYR A 36 -2.92 22.53 9.22
N HIS A 37 -3.75 23.31 9.93
CA HIS A 37 -4.39 24.49 9.34
C HIS A 37 -3.51 25.75 9.34
N GLU A 38 -2.73 25.98 10.39
CA GLU A 38 -2.07 27.26 10.63
C GLU A 38 -0.58 27.25 10.25
N MET A 39 0.13 26.10 10.34
CA MET A 39 1.57 26.07 10.08
C MET A 39 1.89 26.20 8.59
N PRO A 40 2.80 27.10 8.17
CA PRO A 40 3.31 27.11 6.80
C PRO A 40 3.93 25.75 6.43
N ILE A 41 3.64 25.24 5.23
CA ILE A 41 4.02 23.88 4.82
C ILE A 41 5.54 23.67 4.86
N GLN A 42 6.33 24.68 4.52
CA GLN A 42 7.79 24.62 4.55
C GLN A 42 8.31 24.46 5.99
N THR A 43 7.70 25.18 6.94
CA THR A 43 8.03 25.08 8.37
C THR A 43 7.64 23.72 8.92
N LEU A 44 6.44 23.22 8.58
CA LEU A 44 5.98 21.89 9.00
C LEU A 44 6.91 20.79 8.47
N GLY A 45 7.30 20.88 7.19
CA GLY A 45 8.26 19.96 6.57
C GLY A 45 9.60 19.93 7.29
N ARG A 46 10.16 21.11 7.62
CA ARG A 46 11.44 21.22 8.35
C ARG A 46 11.40 20.52 9.72
N TRP A 47 10.32 20.71 10.49
CA TRP A 47 10.17 20.02 11.78
C TRP A 47 9.99 18.51 11.60
N ALA A 48 9.23 18.08 10.60
CA ALA A 48 9.07 16.65 10.30
C ALA A 48 10.38 15.99 9.83
N ASP A 49 11.17 16.65 8.99
CA ASP A 49 12.51 16.19 8.60
C ASP A 49 13.45 16.13 9.81
N ALA A 50 13.44 17.15 10.66
CA ALA A 50 14.22 17.13 11.90
C ALA A 50 13.86 15.94 12.80
N ARG A 51 12.56 15.64 12.97
CA ARG A 51 12.12 14.43 13.70
C ARG A 51 12.58 13.15 13.01
N CYS A 52 12.51 13.08 11.68
CA CYS A 52 12.99 11.93 10.92
C CYS A 52 14.51 11.71 11.12
N ARG A 53 15.30 12.79 11.08
CA ARG A 53 16.75 12.76 11.34
C ARG A 53 17.09 12.36 12.77
N ALA A 54 16.34 12.84 13.76
CA ALA A 54 16.50 12.42 15.15
C ALA A 54 16.29 10.90 15.34
N LEU A 55 15.39 10.29 14.55
CA LEU A 55 15.08 8.86 14.62
C LEU A 55 15.99 7.97 13.77
N HIS A 56 16.40 8.43 12.58
CA HIS A 56 17.03 7.61 11.56
C HIS A 56 18.43 8.09 11.14
N GLY A 57 18.90 9.20 11.71
CA GLY A 57 20.14 9.85 11.33
C GLY A 57 20.02 10.69 10.06
N ASP A 58 21.12 11.39 9.76
CA ASP A 58 21.15 12.45 8.74
C ASP A 58 21.35 11.97 7.31
N HIS A 59 21.87 10.75 7.15
CA HIS A 59 22.47 10.36 5.88
C HIS A 59 21.73 9.25 5.15
N VAL A 60 20.99 8.36 5.83
CA VAL A 60 20.44 7.16 5.17
C VAL A 60 18.93 7.28 4.98
N ARG A 61 18.44 6.86 3.81
CA ARG A 61 17.01 6.63 3.53
C ARG A 61 16.84 5.31 2.81
N THR A 62 15.77 4.60 3.15
CA THR A 62 15.62 3.19 2.76
C THR A 62 14.65 2.97 1.61
N TYR A 63 14.77 1.82 0.97
CA TYR A 63 13.77 1.23 0.09
C TYR A 63 13.82 -0.30 0.23
N VAL A 64 12.80 -1.00 -0.26
CA VAL A 64 12.76 -2.46 -0.32
C VAL A 64 12.61 -2.93 -1.76
N ILE A 65 13.14 -4.11 -2.07
CA ILE A 65 12.79 -4.80 -3.32
C ILE A 65 11.70 -5.81 -2.94
N ASP A 66 10.46 -5.48 -3.28
CA ASP A 66 9.31 -6.35 -3.07
C ASP A 66 8.51 -6.54 -4.37
N ARG A 67 7.53 -7.43 -4.31
CA ARG A 67 6.52 -7.56 -5.36
C ARG A 67 5.13 -7.48 -4.75
N ASN A 68 4.31 -6.61 -5.32
CA ASN A 68 2.87 -6.58 -5.06
C ASN A 68 2.19 -7.68 -5.87
N ILE A 69 1.51 -8.59 -5.19
CA ILE A 69 0.81 -9.72 -5.81
C ILE A 69 -0.67 -9.65 -5.42
N ASN A 70 -1.53 -9.50 -6.41
CA ASN A 70 -2.96 -9.67 -6.23
C ASN A 70 -3.36 -11.06 -6.70
N TYR A 71 -3.61 -11.99 -5.78
CA TYR A 71 -3.91 -13.37 -6.12
C TYR A 71 -5.35 -13.56 -6.65
N THR A 72 -6.24 -12.59 -6.41
CA THR A 72 -7.58 -12.53 -6.99
C THR A 72 -8.08 -11.10 -6.98
N ASN A 73 -8.91 -10.74 -7.97
CA ASN A 73 -9.67 -9.49 -7.96
C ASN A 73 -11.17 -9.69 -7.61
N VAL A 74 -11.61 -10.95 -7.40
CA VAL A 74 -12.97 -11.29 -6.96
C VAL A 74 -13.16 -10.85 -5.51
N CYS A 75 -14.16 -10.01 -5.25
CA CYS A 75 -14.33 -9.42 -3.93
C CYS A 75 -15.80 -9.20 -3.57
N THR A 76 -16.18 -9.63 -2.36
CA THR A 76 -17.53 -9.41 -1.81
C THR A 76 -17.80 -7.95 -1.42
N ALA A 77 -16.76 -7.18 -1.07
CA ALA A 77 -16.93 -5.76 -0.74
C ALA A 77 -17.19 -4.89 -1.96
N ARG A 78 -18.03 -3.88 -1.79
CA ARG A 78 -18.44 -2.91 -2.82
C ARG A 78 -17.92 -1.52 -2.50
N CYS A 79 -16.62 -1.43 -2.19
CA CYS A 79 -15.95 -0.17 -1.87
C CYS A 79 -16.12 0.85 -3.01
N THR A 80 -16.60 2.05 -2.71
CA THR A 80 -16.88 3.07 -3.75
C THR A 80 -15.61 3.70 -4.31
N PHE A 81 -14.48 3.53 -3.64
CA PHE A 81 -13.16 4.02 -4.06
C PHE A 81 -12.30 2.98 -4.78
N CYS A 82 -12.78 1.73 -4.93
CA CYS A 82 -11.97 0.65 -5.50
C CYS A 82 -12.34 0.43 -6.96
N ALA A 83 -11.38 0.63 -7.86
CA ALA A 83 -11.50 0.29 -9.29
C ALA A 83 -11.07 -1.16 -9.60
N PHE A 84 -10.41 -1.83 -8.66
CA PHE A 84 -9.83 -3.17 -8.86
C PHE A 84 -10.85 -4.30 -8.68
N ARG A 85 -11.81 -4.15 -7.75
CA ARG A 85 -12.74 -5.24 -7.38
C ARG A 85 -13.61 -5.71 -8.54
N ARG A 86 -13.89 -7.01 -8.57
CA ARG A 86 -14.86 -7.65 -9.48
C ARG A 86 -15.85 -8.52 -8.72
N ASP A 87 -17.07 -8.57 -9.24
CA ASP A 87 -18.07 -9.53 -8.77
C ASP A 87 -17.69 -10.91 -9.35
N LEU A 88 -18.03 -11.98 -8.63
CA LEU A 88 -17.80 -13.34 -9.13
C LEU A 88 -18.50 -13.54 -10.49
N GLY A 89 -17.78 -14.11 -11.46
CA GLY A 89 -18.28 -14.32 -12.81
C GLY A 89 -18.23 -13.10 -13.74
N ALA A 90 -17.67 -11.96 -13.29
CA ALA A 90 -17.37 -10.86 -14.22
C ALA A 90 -16.33 -11.30 -15.26
N ALA A 91 -16.40 -10.74 -16.48
CA ALA A 91 -15.56 -11.16 -17.61
C ALA A 91 -14.05 -11.00 -17.35
N ASP A 92 -13.67 -10.01 -16.54
CA ASP A 92 -12.29 -9.74 -16.14
C ASP A 92 -12.00 -10.15 -14.68
N ALA A 93 -12.85 -11.01 -14.09
CA ALA A 93 -12.58 -11.62 -12.79
C ALA A 93 -11.53 -12.73 -12.92
N TYR A 94 -10.60 -12.82 -11.96
CA TYR A 94 -9.58 -13.86 -11.93
C TYR A 94 -9.24 -14.30 -10.50
N THR A 95 -8.74 -15.53 -10.40
CA THR A 95 -7.91 -16.02 -9.29
C THR A 95 -6.70 -16.69 -9.91
N LEU A 96 -5.50 -16.34 -9.44
CA LEU A 96 -4.26 -16.92 -9.94
C LEU A 96 -4.06 -18.33 -9.38
N GLU A 97 -3.64 -19.25 -10.25
CA GLU A 97 -3.20 -20.58 -9.85
C GLU A 97 -1.88 -20.51 -9.05
N TYR A 98 -1.61 -21.53 -8.23
CA TYR A 98 -0.40 -21.57 -7.42
C TYR A 98 0.88 -21.43 -8.24
N ASP A 99 0.96 -22.07 -9.41
CA ASP A 99 2.17 -22.03 -10.25
C ASP A 99 2.44 -20.62 -10.79
N ALA A 100 1.39 -19.89 -11.19
CA ALA A 100 1.51 -18.49 -11.62
C ALA A 100 1.96 -17.58 -10.46
N LEU A 101 1.47 -17.83 -9.24
CA LEU A 101 1.92 -17.12 -8.04
C LEU A 101 3.41 -17.40 -7.76
N LEU A 102 3.83 -18.66 -7.84
CA LEU A 102 5.24 -19.04 -7.60
C LEU A 102 6.18 -18.50 -8.69
N GLU A 103 5.75 -18.44 -9.95
CA GLU A 103 6.49 -17.82 -11.05
C GLU A 103 6.73 -16.33 -10.79
N LYS A 104 5.68 -15.60 -10.40
CA LYS A 104 5.80 -14.18 -10.00
C LYS A 104 6.81 -14.01 -8.83
N ILE A 105 6.89 -14.96 -7.90
CA ILE A 105 7.87 -14.91 -6.80
C ILE A 105 9.28 -15.26 -7.29
N ALA A 106 9.42 -16.19 -8.25
CA ALA A 106 10.71 -16.54 -8.85
C ALA A 106 11.34 -15.32 -9.56
N GLU A 107 10.54 -14.55 -10.29
CA GLU A 107 10.97 -13.30 -10.94
C GLU A 107 11.47 -12.27 -9.91
N LEU A 108 10.77 -12.12 -8.78
CA LEU A 108 11.20 -11.26 -7.68
C LEU A 108 12.56 -11.70 -7.12
N VAL A 109 12.73 -12.99 -6.83
CA VAL A 109 13.97 -13.53 -6.27
C VAL A 109 15.13 -13.36 -7.25
N THR A 110 14.87 -13.47 -8.56
CA THR A 110 15.88 -13.30 -9.62
C THR A 110 16.50 -11.90 -9.60
N ILE A 111 15.73 -10.87 -9.25
CA ILE A 111 16.22 -9.48 -9.13
C ILE A 111 16.72 -9.13 -7.71
N GLY A 112 16.90 -10.13 -6.83
CA GLY A 112 17.38 -9.93 -5.46
C GLY A 112 16.30 -9.44 -4.47
N GLY A 113 15.03 -9.59 -4.83
CA GLY A 113 13.91 -9.29 -3.95
C GLY A 113 13.76 -10.30 -2.80
N THR A 114 13.27 -9.81 -1.66
CA THR A 114 13.22 -10.60 -0.42
C THR A 114 11.85 -10.60 0.25
N GLN A 115 10.87 -9.92 -0.34
CA GLN A 115 9.54 -9.73 0.26
C GLN A 115 8.46 -9.76 -0.81
N ILE A 116 7.34 -10.39 -0.51
CA ILE A 116 6.09 -10.15 -1.25
C ILE A 116 5.12 -9.36 -0.38
N LEU A 117 4.40 -8.43 -1.00
CA LEU A 117 3.17 -7.85 -0.47
C LEU A 117 2.01 -8.51 -1.21
N MET A 118 1.25 -9.37 -0.54
CA MET A 118 0.20 -10.17 -1.19
C MET A 118 -1.18 -9.88 -0.60
N GLN A 119 -2.07 -9.33 -1.41
CA GLN A 119 -3.43 -8.95 -0.98
C GLN A 119 -4.42 -9.18 -2.12
N GLY A 120 -5.57 -9.76 -1.82
CA GLY A 120 -6.57 -10.07 -2.83
C GLY A 120 -7.91 -9.39 -2.60
N GLY A 121 -8.83 -9.65 -3.52
CA GLY A 121 -10.24 -9.53 -3.20
C GLY A 121 -10.68 -10.60 -2.20
N MET A 122 -11.77 -10.32 -1.50
CA MET A 122 -12.37 -11.23 -0.51
C MET A 122 -13.24 -12.24 -1.25
N ASN A 123 -12.60 -13.27 -1.79
CA ASN A 123 -13.22 -14.30 -2.63
C ASN A 123 -13.77 -15.46 -1.77
N PRO A 124 -15.10 -15.68 -1.72
CA PRO A 124 -15.72 -16.73 -0.90
C PRO A 124 -15.51 -18.15 -1.46
N GLU A 125 -15.06 -18.31 -2.70
CA GLU A 125 -14.80 -19.62 -3.31
C GLU A 125 -13.47 -20.24 -2.85
N LEU A 126 -12.59 -19.46 -2.19
CA LEU A 126 -11.30 -19.93 -1.72
C LEU A 126 -11.40 -20.47 -0.28
N PRO A 127 -11.29 -21.80 -0.06
CA PRO A 127 -11.32 -22.36 1.27
C PRO A 127 -10.02 -22.08 2.03
N LEU A 128 -10.04 -22.15 3.36
CA LEU A 128 -8.85 -21.99 4.20
C LEU A 128 -7.67 -22.86 3.75
N ALA A 129 -7.95 -24.10 3.30
CA ALA A 129 -6.93 -25.02 2.80
C ALA A 129 -6.12 -24.45 1.63
N TRP A 130 -6.75 -23.66 0.76
CA TRP A 130 -6.08 -23.02 -0.38
C TRP A 130 -5.01 -22.03 0.09
N TYR A 131 -5.35 -21.20 1.08
CA TYR A 131 -4.42 -20.22 1.67
C TYR A 131 -3.25 -20.89 2.40
N LEU A 132 -3.53 -21.97 3.15
CA LEU A 132 -2.49 -22.72 3.86
C LEU A 132 -1.53 -23.39 2.88
N GLU A 133 -2.05 -24.02 1.83
CA GLU A 133 -1.26 -24.66 0.80
C GLU A 133 -0.41 -23.64 0.03
N LEU A 134 -0.97 -22.48 -0.33
CA LEU A 134 -0.23 -21.39 -0.97
C LEU A 134 0.98 -20.98 -0.13
N LEU A 135 0.78 -20.66 1.16
CA LEU A 135 1.87 -20.23 2.04
C LEU A 135 2.95 -21.31 2.20
N GLN A 136 2.53 -22.57 2.36
CA GLN A 136 3.45 -23.71 2.48
C GLN A 136 4.29 -23.89 1.21
N ARG A 137 3.66 -23.78 0.03
CA ARG A 137 4.35 -23.84 -1.27
C ARG A 137 5.34 -22.70 -1.45
N ILE A 138 4.97 -21.47 -1.05
CA ILE A 138 5.87 -20.32 -1.08
C ILE A 138 7.08 -20.59 -0.18
N LYS A 139 6.88 -21.02 1.06
CA LYS A 139 7.97 -21.25 2.01
C LYS A 139 8.84 -22.45 1.68
N SER A 140 8.29 -23.50 1.08
CA SER A 140 9.09 -24.65 0.63
C SER A 140 9.95 -24.32 -0.58
N THR A 141 9.44 -23.48 -1.49
CA THR A 141 10.15 -23.09 -2.73
C THR A 141 11.12 -21.94 -2.49
N PHE A 142 10.72 -20.94 -1.71
CA PHE A 142 11.45 -19.69 -1.46
C PHE A 142 11.55 -19.41 0.05
N PRO A 143 12.32 -20.21 0.82
CA PRO A 143 12.35 -20.14 2.28
C PRO A 143 12.82 -18.79 2.84
N THR A 144 13.56 -18.01 2.04
CA THR A 144 14.07 -16.69 2.42
C THR A 144 13.12 -15.53 2.08
N VAL A 145 12.03 -15.77 1.35
CA VAL A 145 11.06 -14.72 1.01
C VAL A 145 10.16 -14.45 2.21
N HIS A 146 10.09 -13.18 2.60
CA HIS A 146 9.19 -12.67 3.62
C HIS A 146 7.78 -12.48 3.04
N VAL A 147 6.79 -13.14 3.63
CA VAL A 147 5.39 -13.09 3.22
C VAL A 147 4.66 -12.04 4.05
N HIS A 148 4.49 -10.85 3.48
CA HIS A 148 3.66 -9.78 4.02
C HIS A 148 2.30 -9.84 3.34
N ALA A 149 1.33 -10.55 3.93
CA ALA A 149 0.11 -10.91 3.22
C ALA A 149 -1.17 -10.78 4.06
N PHE A 150 -2.28 -10.63 3.32
CA PHE A 150 -3.66 -10.52 3.79
C PHE A 150 -3.93 -9.29 4.66
N SER A 151 -4.84 -8.43 4.23
CA SER A 151 -5.25 -7.26 4.97
C SER A 151 -6.26 -7.58 6.07
N PRO A 152 -6.47 -6.67 7.05
CA PRO A 152 -7.53 -6.86 8.04
C PRO A 152 -8.94 -7.11 7.50
N PRO A 153 -9.42 -6.43 6.45
CA PRO A 153 -10.66 -6.83 5.79
C PRO A 153 -10.70 -8.31 5.38
N GLU A 154 -9.62 -8.83 4.78
CA GLU A 154 -9.54 -10.26 4.41
C GLU A 154 -9.61 -11.15 5.65
N PHE A 155 -8.93 -10.81 6.74
CA PHE A 155 -9.02 -11.56 8.00
C PHE A 155 -10.42 -11.58 8.63
N ILE A 156 -11.16 -10.47 8.51
CA ILE A 156 -12.55 -10.42 8.99
C ILE A 156 -13.42 -11.33 8.13
N GLU A 157 -13.26 -11.30 6.80
CA GLU A 157 -13.98 -12.24 5.93
C GLU A 157 -13.52 -13.68 6.13
N PHE A 158 -12.25 -13.97 6.47
CA PHE A 158 -11.82 -15.32 6.83
C PHE A 158 -12.54 -15.83 8.08
N VAL A 159 -12.82 -14.95 9.05
CA VAL A 159 -13.63 -15.30 10.21
C VAL A 159 -15.06 -15.62 9.80
N GLU A 160 -15.66 -14.85 8.88
CA GLU A 160 -17.01 -15.10 8.40
C GLU A 160 -17.12 -16.36 7.52
N PHE A 161 -16.19 -16.55 6.56
CA PHE A 161 -16.21 -17.64 5.59
C PHE A 161 -15.85 -18.99 6.20
N PHE A 162 -14.90 -19.01 7.14
CA PHE A 162 -14.40 -20.27 7.70
C PHE A 162 -15.05 -20.64 9.04
N ASP A 163 -15.85 -19.74 9.61
CA ASP A 163 -16.49 -19.85 10.93
C ASP A 163 -15.61 -20.55 11.98
N PRO A 164 -14.42 -19.99 12.30
CA PRO A 164 -13.50 -20.60 13.23
C PRO A 164 -14.08 -20.62 14.65
N PRO A 165 -13.69 -21.58 15.50
CA PRO A 165 -14.13 -21.61 16.89
C PRO A 165 -13.58 -20.41 17.67
N GLY A 166 -14.38 -19.89 18.60
CA GLY A 166 -14.01 -18.77 19.46
C GLY A 166 -15.23 -18.05 20.01
N ALA A 167 -15.15 -17.55 21.24
CA ALA A 167 -16.25 -16.85 21.89
C ALA A 167 -16.44 -15.41 21.38
N ASP A 168 -15.38 -14.80 20.84
CA ASP A 168 -15.36 -13.43 20.34
C ASP A 168 -14.47 -13.30 19.10
N LEU A 169 -14.50 -12.11 18.49
CA LEU A 169 -13.72 -11.81 17.28
C LEU A 169 -12.22 -12.05 17.49
N ARG A 170 -11.67 -11.70 18.67
CA ARG A 170 -10.25 -11.86 18.98
C ARG A 170 -9.85 -13.35 18.98
N ALA A 171 -10.66 -14.20 19.61
CA ALA A 171 -10.45 -15.65 19.62
C ALA A 171 -10.51 -16.26 18.22
N LYS A 172 -11.51 -15.86 17.42
CA LYS A 172 -11.67 -16.30 16.04
C LYS A 172 -10.50 -15.88 15.15
N LEU A 173 -10.08 -14.60 15.22
CA LEU A 173 -8.91 -14.09 14.51
C LEU A 173 -7.63 -14.83 14.90
N ARG A 174 -7.40 -15.05 16.20
CA ARG A 174 -6.23 -15.77 16.69
C ARG A 174 -6.18 -17.18 16.12
N TRP A 175 -7.31 -17.87 16.05
CA TRP A 175 -7.38 -19.22 15.51
C TRP A 175 -6.97 -19.28 14.03
N VAL A 176 -7.43 -18.33 13.22
CA VAL A 176 -7.12 -18.24 11.79
C VAL A 176 -5.66 -17.84 11.58
N MET A 177 -5.22 -16.77 12.25
CA MET A 177 -3.87 -16.24 12.13
C MET A 177 -2.79 -17.21 12.57
N SER A 178 -3.00 -17.96 13.66
CA SER A 178 -2.02 -18.96 14.10
C SER A 178 -1.77 -20.01 13.01
N ARG A 179 -2.81 -20.48 12.32
CA ARG A 179 -2.67 -21.45 11.21
C ARG A 179 -1.96 -20.87 10.01
N LEU A 180 -2.31 -19.65 9.60
CA LEU A 180 -1.64 -18.97 8.50
C LEU A 180 -0.16 -18.70 8.83
N ARG A 181 0.14 -18.30 10.08
CA ARG A 181 1.51 -18.15 10.57
C ARG A 181 2.29 -19.46 10.53
N GLU A 182 1.71 -20.55 11.04
CA GLU A 182 2.30 -21.90 10.98
C GLU A 182 2.55 -22.36 9.54
N ALA A 183 1.68 -21.97 8.60
CA ALA A 183 1.83 -22.28 7.18
C ALA A 183 2.87 -21.42 6.46
N GLY A 184 3.27 -20.27 7.00
CA GLY A 184 4.32 -19.43 6.43
C GLY A 184 4.04 -17.93 6.35
N LEU A 185 2.97 -17.42 6.96
CA LEU A 185 2.74 -15.97 7.04
C LEU A 185 3.70 -15.32 8.03
N ASP A 186 4.43 -14.28 7.62
CA ASP A 186 5.40 -13.60 8.49
C ASP A 186 4.88 -12.28 9.08
N SER A 187 4.00 -11.56 8.37
CA SER A 187 3.52 -10.24 8.76
C SER A 187 2.24 -9.83 8.04
N VAL A 188 1.52 -8.84 8.59
CA VAL A 188 0.21 -8.40 8.08
C VAL A 188 0.27 -6.97 7.53
N PRO A 189 -0.08 -6.70 6.26
CA PRO A 189 -0.11 -5.36 5.69
C PRO A 189 -1.27 -4.51 6.18
N GLY A 190 -1.06 -3.20 6.20
CA GLY A 190 -2.01 -2.20 6.66
C GLY A 190 -3.18 -1.90 5.76
N GLY A 191 -3.41 -2.67 4.69
CA GLY A 191 -4.48 -2.44 3.73
C GLY A 191 -5.85 -2.31 4.41
N GLY A 192 -6.71 -1.45 3.87
CA GLY A 192 -8.07 -1.26 4.40
C GLY A 192 -8.20 -0.37 5.62
N GLY A 193 -7.15 0.36 5.99
CA GLY A 193 -7.22 1.42 6.99
C GLY A 193 -8.12 2.57 6.54
N GLU A 194 -7.94 3.07 5.32
CA GLU A 194 -8.70 4.20 4.73
C GLU A 194 -8.88 5.35 5.72
N ILE A 195 -10.12 5.73 6.05
CA ILE A 195 -10.48 6.60 7.18
C ILE A 195 -11.32 5.80 8.18
N PHE A 196 -10.97 5.90 9.47
CA PHE A 196 -11.65 5.17 10.54
C PHE A 196 -12.97 5.81 11.00
N ALA A 197 -13.11 7.13 10.83
CA ALA A 197 -14.32 7.85 11.23
C ALA A 197 -15.58 7.18 10.65
N PRO A 198 -16.54 6.72 11.48
CA PRO A 198 -17.68 5.93 11.02
C PRO A 198 -18.55 6.61 9.97
N ALA A 199 -18.70 7.95 10.00
CA ALA A 199 -19.43 8.68 8.98
C ALA A 199 -18.82 8.53 7.58
N VAL A 200 -17.49 8.59 7.50
CA VAL A 200 -16.73 8.40 6.25
C VAL A 200 -16.75 6.92 5.85
N ARG A 201 -16.40 6.03 6.77
CA ARG A 201 -16.23 4.59 6.49
C ARG A 201 -17.51 3.95 5.96
N ARG A 202 -18.67 4.28 6.53
CA ARG A 202 -19.99 3.81 6.04
C ARG A 202 -20.34 4.28 4.63
N LYS A 203 -19.75 5.37 4.15
CA LYS A 203 -19.97 5.89 2.79
C LYS A 203 -19.04 5.26 1.77
N ILE A 204 -17.80 4.94 2.16
CA ILE A 204 -16.77 4.53 1.22
C ILE A 204 -16.49 3.02 1.21
N GLY A 205 -16.62 2.35 2.37
CA GLY A 205 -16.25 0.94 2.57
C GLY A 205 -17.44 0.01 2.74
N LEU A 206 -18.34 -0.04 1.75
CA LEU A 206 -19.50 -0.94 1.78
C LEU A 206 -19.04 -2.41 1.78
N GLY A 207 -19.43 -3.18 2.80
CA GLY A 207 -19.00 -4.58 2.97
C GLY A 207 -17.55 -4.73 3.43
N LYS A 208 -16.92 -3.66 3.95
CA LYS A 208 -15.59 -3.71 4.55
C LYS A 208 -15.70 -3.62 6.07
N CYS A 209 -14.77 -4.23 6.80
CA CYS A 209 -14.73 -4.17 8.26
C CYS A 209 -14.67 -2.73 8.78
N ASP A 210 -15.17 -2.47 9.99
CA ASP A 210 -15.08 -1.17 10.64
C ASP A 210 -13.68 -0.91 11.26
N ALA A 211 -13.52 0.23 11.94
CA ALA A 211 -12.25 0.61 12.54
C ALA A 211 -11.84 -0.31 13.71
N GLU A 212 -12.79 -0.71 14.56
CA GLU A 212 -12.50 -1.54 15.72
C GLU A 212 -12.12 -2.96 15.30
N ALA A 213 -12.81 -3.52 14.31
CA ALA A 213 -12.45 -4.80 13.71
C ALA A 213 -11.04 -4.74 13.08
N TRP A 214 -10.73 -3.71 12.30
CA TRP A 214 -9.41 -3.52 11.69
C TRP A 214 -8.30 -3.44 12.74
N LEU A 215 -8.49 -2.65 13.79
CA LEU A 215 -7.52 -2.47 14.87
C LEU A 215 -7.36 -3.74 15.71
N THR A 216 -8.46 -4.46 15.95
CA THR A 216 -8.44 -5.75 16.65
C THR A 216 -7.65 -6.80 15.88
N THR A 217 -7.81 -6.89 14.56
CA THR A 217 -6.98 -7.74 13.70
C THR A 217 -5.50 -7.46 13.89
N MET A 218 -5.09 -6.20 13.79
CA MET A 218 -3.67 -5.83 13.93
C MET A 218 -3.13 -6.16 15.32
N HIS A 219 -3.93 -5.92 16.36
CA HIS A 219 -3.58 -6.26 17.72
C HIS A 219 -3.40 -7.77 17.94
N VAL A 220 -4.23 -8.62 17.33
CA VAL A 220 -4.06 -10.08 17.36
C VAL A 220 -2.81 -10.51 16.59
N ALA A 221 -2.50 -9.87 15.46
CA ALA A 221 -1.24 -10.13 14.75
C ALA A 221 -0.02 -9.80 15.64
N HIS A 222 -0.07 -8.67 16.36
CA HIS A 222 0.96 -8.29 17.32
C HIS A 222 1.08 -9.28 18.49
N GLU A 223 -0.04 -9.77 19.02
CA GLU A 223 -0.08 -10.81 20.05
C GLU A 223 0.65 -12.09 19.59
N LEU A 224 0.51 -12.44 18.31
CA LEU A 224 1.16 -13.61 17.70
C LEU A 224 2.61 -13.35 17.26
N GLY A 225 3.17 -12.19 17.61
CA GLY A 225 4.56 -11.82 17.29
C GLY A 225 4.77 -11.30 15.87
N MET A 226 3.71 -11.14 15.07
CA MET A 226 3.82 -10.63 13.71
C MET A 226 3.87 -9.10 13.72
N ASN A 227 4.83 -8.51 13.03
CA ASN A 227 4.81 -7.08 12.76
C ASN A 227 3.78 -6.74 11.68
N THR A 228 3.34 -5.48 11.69
CA THR A 228 2.35 -5.00 10.73
C THR A 228 2.72 -3.62 10.19
N SER A 229 1.98 -3.17 9.18
CA SER A 229 1.97 -1.77 8.75
C SER A 229 0.58 -1.16 8.97
N ALA A 230 0.49 0.16 9.03
CA ALA A 230 -0.77 0.89 9.08
C ALA A 230 -0.88 1.82 7.86
N THR A 231 -2.10 2.02 7.36
CA THR A 231 -2.29 2.85 6.16
C THR A 231 -3.48 3.78 6.26
N MET A 232 -3.40 4.90 5.54
CA MET A 232 -4.48 5.89 5.46
C MET A 232 -4.61 6.40 4.03
N MET A 233 -5.65 5.97 3.33
CA MET A 233 -6.08 6.59 2.08
C MET A 233 -6.94 7.82 2.38
N PHE A 234 -6.60 8.97 1.82
CA PHE A 234 -7.23 10.26 2.16
C PHE A 234 -7.40 11.17 0.94
N GLY A 235 -8.01 12.34 1.12
CA GLY A 235 -8.24 13.30 0.04
C GLY A 235 -9.50 12.97 -0.75
N HIS A 236 -10.60 12.70 -0.04
CA HIS A 236 -11.90 12.43 -0.63
C HIS A 236 -13.01 13.19 0.11
N ILE A 237 -13.88 12.49 0.84
CA ILE A 237 -15.06 13.06 1.52
C ILE A 237 -14.82 13.49 2.97
N GLU A 238 -13.65 13.15 3.52
CA GLU A 238 -13.32 13.29 4.94
C GLU A 238 -12.83 14.71 5.27
N GLY A 239 -13.05 15.14 6.52
CA GLY A 239 -12.43 16.35 7.03
C GLY A 239 -11.04 16.09 7.61
N ILE A 240 -10.31 17.18 7.92
CA ILE A 240 -8.97 17.07 8.51
C ILE A 240 -9.01 16.41 9.90
N ALA A 241 -10.05 16.69 10.69
CA ALA A 241 -10.21 16.09 12.01
C ALA A 241 -10.36 14.55 11.94
N ASP A 242 -10.97 14.02 10.87
CA ASP A 242 -11.10 12.56 10.67
C ASP A 242 -9.73 11.91 10.38
N ARG A 243 -8.83 12.61 9.68
CA ARG A 243 -7.45 12.14 9.45
C ARG A 243 -6.66 12.09 10.76
N ILE A 244 -6.80 13.10 11.60
CA ILE A 244 -6.13 13.14 12.91
C ILE A 244 -6.72 12.06 13.84
N HIS A 245 -8.03 11.88 13.83
CA HIS A 245 -8.69 10.77 14.53
C HIS A 245 -8.12 9.41 14.09
N HIS A 246 -7.91 9.21 12.78
CA HIS A 246 -7.26 8.01 12.27
C HIS A 246 -5.86 7.84 12.86
N LEU A 247 -5.00 8.86 12.78
CA LEU A 247 -3.64 8.82 13.35
C LEU A 247 -3.65 8.52 14.85
N ASP A 248 -4.61 9.09 15.60
CA ASP A 248 -4.74 8.89 17.03
C ASP A 248 -5.12 7.47 17.41
N LEU A 249 -6.02 6.84 16.64
CA LEU A 249 -6.35 5.43 16.82
C LEU A 249 -5.14 4.53 16.55
N VAL A 250 -4.40 4.75 15.44
CA VAL A 250 -3.19 3.97 15.15
C VAL A 250 -2.16 4.13 16.27
N ARG A 251 -1.88 5.37 16.71
CA ARG A 251 -0.93 5.67 17.79
C ARG A 251 -1.34 5.02 19.11
N THR A 252 -2.61 5.14 19.49
CA THR A 252 -3.13 4.60 20.75
C THR A 252 -3.09 3.06 20.75
N TRP A 253 -3.44 2.42 19.64
CA TRP A 253 -3.39 0.96 19.54
C TRP A 253 -1.97 0.42 19.45
N GLN A 254 -1.04 1.17 18.88
CA GLN A 254 0.39 0.87 18.98
C GLN A 254 0.86 0.89 20.44
N ASP A 255 0.49 1.92 21.22
CA ASP A 255 0.83 1.99 22.64
C ASP A 255 0.27 0.77 23.40
N ARG A 256 -0.97 0.36 23.12
CA ARG A 256 -1.58 -0.85 23.69
C ARG A 256 -0.78 -2.10 23.33
N SER A 257 -0.50 -2.34 22.06
CA SER A 257 0.27 -3.52 21.63
C SER A 257 1.69 -3.55 22.23
N ILE A 258 2.35 -2.40 22.33
CA ILE A 258 3.65 -2.32 22.99
C ILE A 258 3.53 -2.65 24.49
N ALA A 259 2.54 -2.08 25.18
CA ALA A 259 2.32 -2.36 26.60
C ALA A 259 1.96 -3.83 26.86
N ASP A 260 1.11 -4.40 26.02
CA ASP A 260 0.58 -5.76 26.22
C ASP A 260 1.60 -6.83 25.85
N PHE A 261 2.44 -6.60 24.82
CA PHE A 261 3.21 -7.68 24.20
C PHE A 261 4.71 -7.42 24.03
N ALA A 262 5.24 -6.20 24.19
CA ALA A 262 6.63 -5.93 23.84
C ALA A 262 7.64 -6.76 24.66
N GLU A 263 7.39 -6.97 25.95
CA GLU A 263 8.25 -7.81 26.81
C GLU A 263 8.22 -9.29 26.41
N ALA A 264 7.11 -9.75 25.84
CA ALA A 264 6.94 -11.11 25.33
C ALA A 264 7.43 -11.28 23.87
N GLY A 265 8.09 -10.27 23.29
CA GLY A 265 8.53 -10.30 21.89
C GLY A 265 7.42 -10.09 20.87
N GLY A 266 6.29 -9.50 21.29
CA GLY A 266 5.16 -9.19 20.44
C GLY A 266 5.48 -8.23 19.30
N GLY A 267 4.66 -8.34 18.25
CA GLY A 267 4.73 -7.49 17.08
C GLY A 267 4.25 -6.07 17.34
N ARG A 268 4.42 -5.22 16.33
CA ARG A 268 4.00 -3.81 16.34
C ARG A 268 3.86 -3.26 14.94
N TYR A 269 3.25 -2.09 14.79
CA TYR A 269 3.34 -1.32 13.55
C TYR A 269 4.81 -0.91 13.34
N LYS A 270 5.38 -1.33 12.21
CA LYS A 270 6.73 -0.94 11.78
C LYS A 270 6.71 0.28 10.86
N ALA A 271 5.60 0.46 10.13
CA ALA A 271 5.48 1.50 9.14
C ALA A 271 4.07 2.10 9.12
N PHE A 272 3.99 3.39 8.82
CA PHE A 272 2.76 4.06 8.42
C PHE A 272 2.92 4.65 7.02
N ILE A 273 1.92 4.42 6.15
CA ILE A 273 1.90 4.92 4.78
C ILE A 273 0.55 5.60 4.52
N ALA A 274 0.58 6.87 4.15
CA ALA A 274 -0.62 7.60 3.74
C ALA A 274 -0.52 7.97 2.27
N TRP A 275 -1.63 7.84 1.54
CA TRP A 275 -1.68 8.16 0.12
C TRP A 275 -2.98 8.85 -0.28
N PRO A 276 -2.94 9.78 -1.25
CA PRO A 276 -4.14 10.36 -1.79
C PRO A 276 -4.99 9.38 -2.61
N PHE A 277 -6.30 9.52 -2.46
CA PHE A 277 -7.33 8.86 -3.25
C PHE A 277 -7.12 9.13 -4.75
N GLN A 278 -7.15 8.05 -5.54
CA GLN A 278 -7.13 8.12 -7.01
C GLN A 278 -8.56 7.98 -7.53
N ARG A 279 -9.05 9.02 -8.22
CA ARG A 279 -10.47 9.15 -8.55
C ARG A 279 -10.91 8.28 -9.74
N GLU A 280 -10.02 8.04 -10.70
CA GLU A 280 -10.44 7.51 -12.00
C GLU A 280 -10.96 6.08 -11.90
N ASN A 281 -11.94 5.75 -12.72
CA ASN A 281 -12.60 4.44 -12.75
C ASN A 281 -13.27 4.00 -11.43
N THR A 282 -13.45 4.90 -10.46
CA THR A 282 -14.11 4.59 -9.19
C THR A 282 -15.52 5.19 -9.12
N PRO A 283 -16.48 4.54 -8.44
CA PRO A 283 -17.77 5.16 -8.13
C PRO A 283 -17.69 6.49 -7.39
N LEU A 284 -16.77 6.60 -6.43
CA LEU A 284 -16.57 7.78 -5.59
C LEU A 284 -16.01 8.94 -6.41
N GLY A 285 -15.11 8.67 -7.36
CA GLY A 285 -14.51 9.68 -8.24
C GLY A 285 -15.49 10.42 -9.16
N ARG A 286 -16.73 9.91 -9.31
CA ARG A 286 -17.82 10.58 -10.02
C ARG A 286 -18.48 11.71 -9.23
N CYS A 287 -18.21 11.81 -7.93
CA CYS A 287 -18.68 12.93 -7.12
C CYS A 287 -18.03 14.24 -7.59
N ARG A 288 -18.77 15.35 -7.44
CA ARG A 288 -18.28 16.68 -7.82
C ARG A 288 -17.20 17.14 -6.86
N GLU A 289 -16.15 17.73 -7.40
CA GLU A 289 -15.10 18.35 -6.59
C GLU A 289 -15.63 19.64 -5.94
N TRP A 290 -15.19 19.89 -4.72
CA TRP A 290 -15.54 21.09 -3.96
C TRP A 290 -14.67 22.27 -4.39
N GLY A 291 -15.29 23.42 -4.68
CA GLY A 291 -14.59 24.65 -5.04
C GLY A 291 -14.12 24.72 -6.49
N GLN A 292 -14.59 23.81 -7.34
CA GLN A 292 -14.29 23.77 -8.79
C GLN A 292 -15.53 23.93 -9.67
N GLY A 293 -16.73 24.02 -9.07
CA GLY A 293 -18.00 24.11 -9.81
C GLY A 293 -18.66 25.49 -9.73
N ASP A 294 -19.45 25.82 -10.75
CA ASP A 294 -20.32 27.01 -10.73
C ASP A 294 -21.32 26.92 -9.57
N GLY A 295 -21.30 27.91 -8.68
CA GLY A 295 -22.22 28.04 -7.55
C GLY A 295 -21.70 27.55 -6.19
N ASP A 296 -20.46 27.07 -6.10
CA ASP A 296 -19.84 26.84 -4.80
C ASP A 296 -19.47 28.17 -4.13
N ASP A 297 -19.87 28.35 -2.87
CA ASP A 297 -19.36 29.41 -2.01
C ASP A 297 -17.97 29.00 -1.53
N LEU A 298 -16.93 29.65 -2.05
CA LEU A 298 -15.54 29.36 -1.68
C LEU A 298 -15.21 29.74 -0.23
N ASP A 299 -16.04 30.57 0.40
CA ASP A 299 -15.91 30.92 1.82
C ASP A 299 -16.62 29.88 2.72
N ALA A 300 -17.48 29.02 2.15
CA ALA A 300 -18.13 27.96 2.90
C ALA A 300 -17.17 26.80 3.22
N PRO A 301 -17.28 26.21 4.43
CA PRO A 301 -16.45 25.08 4.80
C PRO A 301 -16.76 23.86 3.94
N PHE A 302 -15.74 23.08 3.60
CA PHE A 302 -15.91 21.79 2.94
C PHE A 302 -16.84 20.89 3.78
N PRO A 303 -17.85 20.22 3.19
CA PRO A 303 -18.79 19.37 3.93
C PRO A 303 -18.14 18.34 4.86
N GLY A 304 -16.99 17.78 4.46
CA GLY A 304 -16.21 16.86 5.28
C GLY A 304 -15.68 17.50 6.57
N ASP A 305 -15.22 18.75 6.52
CA ASP A 305 -14.73 19.46 7.71
C ASP A 305 -15.85 19.80 8.69
N VAL A 306 -17.07 20.06 8.18
CA VAL A 306 -18.25 20.29 9.03
C VAL A 306 -18.64 19.04 9.81
N VAL A 307 -18.52 17.86 9.19
CA VAL A 307 -18.86 16.57 9.80
C VAL A 307 -17.74 16.07 10.72
N ALA A 308 -16.48 16.26 10.34
CA ALA A 308 -15.33 15.65 11.00
C ALA A 308 -15.19 16.08 12.48
N ARG A 309 -14.82 15.13 13.34
CA ARG A 309 -14.53 15.37 14.77
C ARG A 309 -13.27 14.61 15.16
N LEU A 310 -12.46 15.17 16.07
CA LEU A 310 -11.21 14.55 16.52
C LEU A 310 -11.42 13.22 17.25
N ASP A 311 -12.62 12.99 17.79
CA ASP A 311 -13.03 11.73 18.42
C ASP A 311 -13.74 10.77 17.43
N GLY A 312 -13.87 11.14 16.16
CA GLY A 312 -14.54 10.36 15.12
C GLY A 312 -16.06 10.34 15.20
N ARG A 313 -16.69 11.02 16.18
CA ARG A 313 -18.15 10.98 16.41
C ARG A 313 -18.95 11.91 15.50
N GLY A 314 -18.35 12.35 14.40
CA GLY A 314 -19.02 13.13 13.36
C GLY A 314 -20.26 12.44 12.82
N GLU A 315 -21.33 13.20 12.58
CA GLU A 315 -22.58 12.69 12.03
C GLU A 315 -22.81 13.19 10.61
N LYS A 316 -23.18 12.28 9.69
CA LYS A 316 -23.48 12.62 8.29
C LYS A 316 -24.58 13.68 8.15
N SER A 317 -25.47 13.79 9.14
CA SER A 317 -26.59 14.74 9.21
C SER A 317 -26.12 16.18 9.39
N ALA A 318 -24.88 16.41 9.83
CA ALA A 318 -24.35 17.75 10.06
C ALA A 318 -24.14 18.56 8.77
N HIS A 319 -24.08 17.91 7.60
CA HIS A 319 -24.05 18.63 6.32
C HIS A 319 -24.73 17.83 5.20
N PRO A 320 -25.68 18.43 4.44
CA PRO A 320 -26.46 17.71 3.41
C PRO A 320 -25.63 17.21 2.23
N GLU A 321 -24.51 17.87 1.94
CA GLU A 321 -23.59 17.47 0.85
C GLU A 321 -22.47 16.50 1.28
N PHE A 322 -22.41 16.10 2.57
CA PHE A 322 -21.40 15.15 3.02
C PHE A 322 -21.49 13.81 2.29
N GLY A 323 -20.34 13.32 1.80
CA GLY A 323 -20.25 12.11 0.99
C GLY A 323 -20.81 12.25 -0.43
N ARG A 324 -21.11 13.48 -0.88
CA ARG A 324 -21.50 13.80 -2.27
C ARG A 324 -20.50 14.72 -2.98
N ARG A 325 -19.59 15.33 -2.22
CA ARG A 325 -18.53 16.24 -2.69
C ARG A 325 -17.16 15.68 -2.32
N LEU A 326 -16.19 15.91 -3.20
CA LEU A 326 -14.79 15.50 -3.00
C LEU A 326 -13.89 16.71 -2.75
N ARG A 327 -12.88 16.52 -1.92
CA ARG A 327 -11.71 17.39 -1.86
C ARG A 327 -10.46 16.55 -2.10
N LEU A 328 -10.01 16.53 -3.35
CA LEU A 328 -8.82 15.78 -3.75
C LEU A 328 -7.57 16.38 -3.13
N ALA A 329 -6.63 15.51 -2.73
CA ALA A 329 -5.38 15.95 -2.14
C ALA A 329 -4.27 16.02 -3.21
N GLY A 330 -3.91 17.23 -3.61
CA GLY A 330 -2.71 17.48 -4.42
C GLY A 330 -1.41 17.41 -3.59
N ALA A 331 -0.27 17.70 -4.24
CA ALA A 331 1.07 17.57 -3.64
C ALA A 331 1.23 18.28 -2.30
N SER A 332 0.74 19.52 -2.17
CA SER A 332 0.86 20.28 -0.92
C SER A 332 0.06 19.66 0.22
N ALA A 333 -1.17 19.20 -0.04
CA ALA A 333 -1.98 18.54 0.98
C ALA A 333 -1.36 17.19 1.38
N TYR A 334 -0.80 16.47 0.41
CA TYR A 334 -0.09 15.22 0.66
C TYR A 334 1.14 15.41 1.57
N LEU A 335 2.06 16.30 1.20
CA LEU A 335 3.28 16.56 1.97
C LEU A 335 2.95 17.08 3.38
N ARG A 336 1.89 17.89 3.52
CA ARG A 336 1.38 18.34 4.81
C ARG A 336 0.87 17.18 5.68
N THR A 337 0.06 16.28 5.11
CA THR A 337 -0.40 15.08 5.83
C THR A 337 0.78 14.19 6.22
N GLN A 338 1.74 13.95 5.34
CA GLN A 338 2.91 13.12 5.62
C GLN A 338 3.79 13.72 6.75
N ALA A 339 4.06 15.02 6.68
CA ALA A 339 4.84 15.72 7.70
C ALA A 339 4.15 15.70 9.07
N LEU A 340 2.83 15.93 9.09
CA LEU A 340 2.05 15.80 10.31
C LEU A 340 2.09 14.37 10.87
N SER A 341 1.96 13.35 10.02
CA SER A 341 2.06 11.95 10.43
C SER A 341 3.40 11.63 11.12
N ARG A 342 4.54 12.11 10.61
CA ARG A 342 5.84 11.93 11.27
C ARG A 342 5.91 12.58 12.65
N LEU A 343 5.37 13.78 12.79
CA LEU A 343 5.38 14.50 14.07
C LEU A 343 4.39 13.89 15.08
N TYR A 344 3.26 13.37 14.60
CA TYR A 344 2.19 12.85 15.44
C TYR A 344 2.44 11.41 15.91
N LEU A 345 2.88 10.54 15.00
CA LEU A 345 3.09 9.11 15.23
C LEU A 345 4.47 8.85 15.84
N ASP A 346 4.66 9.28 17.08
CA ASP A 346 5.94 9.20 17.79
C ASP A 346 6.39 7.76 18.12
N ASN A 347 5.48 6.78 18.02
CA ASN A 347 5.68 5.38 18.38
C ASN A 347 5.64 4.42 17.16
N ILE A 348 5.67 4.96 15.93
CA ILE A 348 5.81 4.19 14.70
C ILE A 348 7.19 4.46 14.10
N TYR A 349 7.92 3.39 13.78
CA TYR A 349 9.31 3.49 13.36
C TYR A 349 9.45 4.27 12.04
N SER A 350 8.83 3.79 10.96
CA SER A 350 8.98 4.37 9.63
C SER A 350 7.72 5.09 9.13
N ILE A 351 7.94 6.19 8.41
CA ILE A 351 6.92 6.83 7.57
C ILE A 351 7.35 6.65 6.11
N GLY A 352 6.48 6.04 5.31
CA GLY A 352 6.73 5.79 3.89
C GLY A 352 6.31 6.96 2.99
N ALA A 353 7.09 7.23 1.95
CA ALA A 353 6.71 8.15 0.88
C ALA A 353 5.85 7.43 -0.17
N SER A 354 4.70 8.01 -0.49
CA SER A 354 3.74 7.50 -1.47
C SER A 354 4.00 8.05 -2.87
N TRP A 355 5.14 7.70 -3.45
CA TRP A 355 5.48 8.09 -4.83
C TRP A 355 4.58 7.41 -5.88
N VAL A 356 3.97 6.27 -5.55
CA VAL A 356 3.10 5.50 -6.46
C VAL A 356 1.84 6.29 -6.86
N THR A 357 1.31 7.12 -5.95
CA THR A 357 0.12 7.95 -6.22
C THR A 357 0.49 9.39 -6.59
N MET A 358 1.61 9.89 -6.07
CA MET A 358 2.00 11.31 -6.23
C MET A 358 3.06 11.56 -7.30
N GLY A 359 3.68 10.50 -7.80
CA GLY A 359 4.80 10.54 -8.72
C GLY A 359 6.17 10.58 -8.03
N PRO A 360 7.23 10.20 -8.76
CA PRO A 360 8.58 10.04 -8.21
C PRO A 360 9.15 11.28 -7.53
N HIS A 361 8.97 12.47 -8.11
CA HIS A 361 9.53 13.71 -7.57
C HIS A 361 8.83 14.20 -6.30
N ILE A 362 7.52 13.95 -6.16
CA ILE A 362 6.83 14.25 -4.90
C ILE A 362 7.23 13.25 -3.83
N GLY A 363 7.43 11.98 -4.18
CA GLY A 363 8.03 10.98 -3.29
C GLY A 363 9.42 11.39 -2.78
N GLN A 364 10.28 11.82 -3.71
CA GLN A 364 11.61 12.34 -3.42
C GLN A 364 11.55 13.53 -2.45
N LEU A 365 10.67 14.50 -2.70
CA LEU A 365 10.45 15.62 -1.79
C LEU A 365 9.93 15.14 -0.42
N GLY A 366 9.13 14.07 -0.40
CA GLY A 366 8.65 13.41 0.82
C GLY A 366 9.77 13.06 1.81
N LEU A 367 11.00 12.79 1.36
CA LEU A 367 12.15 12.54 2.23
C LEU A 367 12.52 13.73 3.13
N HIS A 368 12.17 14.96 2.73
CA HIS A 368 12.31 16.19 3.50
C HIS A 368 11.01 16.61 4.22
N TYR A 369 9.99 15.76 4.19
CA TYR A 369 8.70 15.95 4.86
C TYR A 369 8.40 14.78 5.80
N GLY A 370 9.46 14.23 6.42
CA GLY A 370 9.35 13.23 7.48
C GLY A 370 9.38 11.76 7.03
N ALA A 371 9.43 11.47 5.72
CA ALA A 371 9.60 10.10 5.26
C ALA A 371 11.02 9.59 5.53
N SER A 372 11.12 8.35 6.00
CA SER A 372 12.37 7.61 6.17
C SER A 372 12.61 6.59 5.06
N ASP A 373 11.57 6.29 4.29
CA ASP A 373 11.53 5.18 3.36
C ASP A 373 10.79 5.55 2.06
N MET A 374 11.34 5.15 0.92
CA MET A 374 10.74 5.35 -0.41
C MET A 374 9.78 4.22 -0.81
N GLY A 375 9.43 3.30 0.07
CA GLY A 375 8.63 2.14 -0.29
C GLY A 375 9.43 1.16 -1.14
N SER A 376 8.78 0.54 -2.11
CA SER A 376 9.33 -0.59 -2.83
C SER A 376 9.69 -0.32 -4.28
N VAL A 377 10.59 -1.15 -4.82
CA VAL A 377 10.69 -1.35 -6.28
C VAL A 377 9.37 -1.91 -6.77
N MET A 378 8.81 -1.32 -7.81
CA MET A 378 7.52 -1.73 -8.34
C MET A 378 7.71 -2.38 -9.70
N MET A 379 7.75 -3.71 -9.71
CA MET A 379 7.79 -4.50 -10.94
C MET A 379 6.44 -4.53 -11.67
N GLU A 380 5.35 -4.52 -10.90
CA GLU A 380 3.97 -4.66 -11.35
C GLU A 380 3.07 -3.84 -10.40
N GLU A 381 2.06 -3.15 -10.94
CA GLU A 381 1.07 -2.40 -10.16
C GLU A 381 -0.30 -2.52 -10.83
N ASN A 382 -1.25 -3.18 -10.15
CA ASN A 382 -2.56 -3.51 -10.70
C ASN A 382 -3.72 -2.75 -10.03
N VAL A 383 -3.53 -2.21 -8.83
CA VAL A 383 -4.61 -1.61 -8.03
C VAL A 383 -4.73 -0.11 -8.32
N VAL A 384 -3.63 0.63 -8.18
CA VAL A 384 -3.56 2.07 -8.43
C VAL A 384 -3.66 2.39 -9.92
N SER A 385 -3.15 1.50 -10.78
CA SER A 385 -3.24 1.55 -12.24
C SER A 385 -4.67 1.37 -12.71
N SER A 386 -5.45 0.50 -12.07
CA SER A 386 -6.89 0.40 -12.32
C SER A 386 -7.63 1.71 -12.01
N ALA A 387 -7.09 2.51 -11.09
CA ALA A 387 -7.58 3.85 -10.75
C ALA A 387 -6.89 4.98 -11.54
N GLY A 388 -6.24 4.64 -12.67
CA GLY A 388 -5.72 5.61 -13.65
C GLY A 388 -4.31 6.15 -13.37
N THR A 389 -3.61 5.65 -12.35
CA THR A 389 -2.25 6.12 -12.01
C THR A 389 -1.20 5.04 -12.22
N THR A 390 -0.20 5.32 -13.04
CA THR A 390 0.85 4.35 -13.42
C THR A 390 2.23 4.95 -13.19
N TYR A 391 2.69 4.88 -11.95
CA TYR A 391 4.10 5.11 -11.64
C TYR A 391 4.72 3.79 -11.25
N CYS A 392 5.79 3.40 -11.94
CA CYS A 392 6.63 2.27 -11.57
C CYS A 392 8.07 2.74 -11.48
N LEU A 393 8.79 2.34 -10.44
CA LEU A 393 10.19 2.68 -10.22
C LEU A 393 11.01 1.41 -10.03
N ASN A 394 12.10 1.31 -10.78
CA ASN A 394 13.12 0.29 -10.58
C ASN A 394 14.16 0.73 -9.53
N GLU A 395 15.00 -0.22 -9.12
CA GLU A 395 16.01 0.03 -8.08
C GLU A 395 16.99 1.17 -8.42
N PRO A 396 17.58 1.27 -9.63
CA PRO A 396 18.44 2.39 -9.98
C PRO A 396 17.74 3.75 -9.83
N MET A 397 16.48 3.86 -10.26
CA MET A 397 15.75 5.13 -10.16
C MET A 397 15.46 5.50 -8.69
N LEU A 398 15.08 4.54 -7.84
CA LEU A 398 14.91 4.79 -6.40
C LEU A 398 16.22 5.26 -5.76
N CYS A 399 17.33 4.57 -6.05
CA CYS A 399 18.65 4.97 -5.56
C CYS A 399 19.01 6.40 -6.01
N ARG A 400 18.77 6.73 -7.28
CA ARG A 400 19.00 8.07 -7.80
C ARG A 400 18.16 9.12 -7.09
N LEU A 401 16.87 8.90 -6.93
CA LEU A 401 15.97 9.87 -6.29
C LEU A 401 16.38 10.13 -4.84
N ILE A 402 16.72 9.07 -4.09
CA ILE A 402 17.22 9.20 -2.72
C ILE A 402 18.53 10.01 -2.69
N ARG A 403 19.43 9.74 -3.64
CA ARG A 403 20.72 10.42 -3.73
C ARG A 403 20.61 11.89 -4.12
N ASP A 404 19.79 12.18 -5.12
CA ASP A 404 19.54 13.54 -5.59
C ASP A 404 18.82 14.37 -4.51
N ALA A 405 18.14 13.73 -3.55
CA ALA A 405 17.62 14.37 -2.33
C ALA A 405 18.68 14.57 -1.22
N GLY A 406 19.93 14.19 -1.45
CA GLY A 406 21.04 14.38 -0.51
C GLY A 406 21.23 13.26 0.52
N PHE A 407 20.67 12.07 0.28
CA PHE A 407 20.82 10.92 1.17
C PHE A 407 21.59 9.76 0.50
N VAL A 408 22.01 8.79 1.31
CA VAL A 408 22.56 7.51 0.90
C VAL A 408 21.41 6.49 0.85
N PRO A 409 21.10 5.91 -0.32
CA PRO A 409 20.11 4.86 -0.44
C PRO A 409 20.59 3.59 0.24
N ALA A 410 19.66 2.90 0.88
CA ALA A 410 19.91 1.59 1.45
C ALA A 410 18.73 0.65 1.21
N GLN A 411 19.03 -0.55 0.70
CA GLN A 411 18.08 -1.64 0.64
C GLN A 411 17.82 -2.16 2.06
N ARG A 412 16.56 -2.32 2.45
CA ARG A 412 16.14 -2.92 3.72
C ARG A 412 15.32 -4.19 3.52
N ASP A 413 15.13 -4.96 4.60
CA ASP A 413 14.09 -5.99 4.69
C ASP A 413 12.75 -5.44 5.27
N ASN A 414 11.76 -6.31 5.49
CA ASN A 414 10.47 -5.93 6.12
C ASN A 414 10.65 -5.45 7.58
N GLY A 415 11.63 -6.01 8.29
CA GLY A 415 12.01 -5.64 9.65
C GLY A 415 12.72 -4.30 9.76
N TYR A 416 13.02 -3.64 8.62
CA TYR A 416 13.82 -2.43 8.51
C TYR A 416 15.31 -2.62 8.86
N HIS A 417 15.82 -3.85 8.80
CA HIS A 417 17.25 -4.09 8.87
C HIS A 417 17.89 -3.76 7.52
N LEU A 418 19.02 -3.05 7.54
CA LEU A 418 19.74 -2.71 6.32
C LEU A 418 20.39 -3.97 5.74
N ARG A 419 20.14 -4.20 4.45
CA ARG A 419 20.70 -5.31 3.66
C ARG A 419 21.91 -4.85 2.87
N ARG A 420 21.80 -3.69 2.23
CA ARG A 420 22.87 -3.11 1.41
C ARG A 420 22.83 -1.59 1.51
N LEU A 421 24.00 -0.99 1.75
CA LEU A 421 24.22 0.45 1.70
C LEU A 421 24.80 0.80 0.32
N HIS A 422 24.32 1.88 -0.31
CA HIS A 422 24.72 2.28 -1.66
C HIS A 422 25.46 3.62 -1.66
N ASP A 423 26.62 3.66 -1.01
CA ASP A 423 27.55 4.80 -0.93
C ASP A 423 28.74 4.68 -1.90
N GLY A 424 29.04 3.47 -2.37
CA GLY A 424 30.13 3.12 -3.27
C GLY A 424 29.85 3.33 -4.77
N PRO A 425 30.86 3.11 -5.64
CA PRO A 425 30.71 3.22 -7.08
C PRO A 425 29.81 2.13 -7.67
N ASP A 426 29.67 0.99 -7.00
CA ASP A 426 28.83 -0.15 -7.35
C ASP A 426 27.33 0.06 -7.06
N ALA A 427 26.94 1.22 -6.54
CA ALA A 427 25.54 1.58 -6.32
C ALA A 427 24.71 1.49 -7.62
N PRO A 428 23.48 0.93 -7.60
CA PRO A 428 22.66 0.69 -8.80
C PRO A 428 22.47 1.93 -9.69
N ASP A 429 22.28 3.09 -9.09
CA ASP A 429 22.14 4.36 -9.83
C ASP A 429 23.44 4.82 -10.49
N ARG A 430 24.60 4.49 -9.92
CA ARG A 430 25.91 4.87 -10.47
C ARG A 430 26.40 3.94 -11.58
N GLN A 431 25.77 2.77 -11.72
CA GLN A 431 26.05 1.81 -12.78
C GLN A 431 25.29 2.13 -14.08
N VAL A 432 24.36 3.09 -14.05
CA VAL A 432 23.60 3.50 -15.24
C VAL A 432 24.43 4.46 -16.10
N ALA A 433 24.85 4.00 -17.29
CA ALA A 433 25.58 4.82 -18.25
C ALA A 433 24.69 5.83 -18.99
N ASP A 434 23.45 5.44 -19.33
CA ASP A 434 22.49 6.28 -20.04
C ASP A 434 21.10 6.17 -19.38
N TRP A 435 20.63 7.28 -18.81
CA TRP A 435 19.33 7.34 -18.16
C TRP A 435 18.15 7.53 -19.13
N SER A 436 18.41 7.85 -20.39
CA SER A 436 17.37 8.03 -21.40
C SER A 436 16.72 6.70 -21.80
N THR A 437 17.48 5.60 -21.74
CA THR A 437 17.03 4.25 -22.10
C THR A 437 16.19 3.59 -21.00
N LEU A 438 16.47 3.89 -19.72
CA LEU A 438 15.72 3.36 -18.57
C LEU A 438 14.31 3.97 -18.41
N ARG A 439 14.01 5.11 -19.04
CA ARG A 439 12.65 5.67 -19.05
C ARG A 439 11.70 4.93 -19.99
N THR A 440 12.21 4.07 -20.87
CA THR A 440 11.45 3.51 -22.00
C THR A 440 10.90 2.12 -21.75
N GLU A 441 11.45 1.36 -20.80
CA GLU A 441 10.91 0.04 -20.45
C GLU A 441 9.65 0.21 -19.60
N ARG A 442 8.47 0.07 -20.24
CA ARG A 442 7.20 -0.10 -19.52
C ARG A 442 7.32 -1.39 -18.70
N LEU A 443 7.44 -1.24 -17.39
CA LEU A 443 7.28 -2.33 -16.42
C LEU A 443 5.88 -2.96 -16.65
N HIS A 444 5.84 -4.28 -16.77
CA HIS A 444 4.71 -5.04 -17.32
C HIS A 444 3.36 -4.62 -16.69
N ALA A 445 2.44 -4.15 -17.52
CA ALA A 445 1.01 -4.19 -17.22
C ALA A 445 0.49 -5.53 -17.76
N GLU A 446 -0.17 -6.32 -16.90
CA GLU A 446 -0.81 -7.55 -17.33
C GLU A 446 -1.93 -7.17 -18.32
N ALA A 447 -1.75 -7.53 -19.58
CA ALA A 447 -2.82 -7.39 -20.56
C ALA A 447 -3.93 -8.36 -20.18
N SER A 448 -5.18 -7.90 -20.21
CA SER A 448 -6.32 -8.81 -20.30
C SER A 448 -6.04 -9.80 -21.43
N SER A 449 -6.23 -11.09 -21.17
CA SER A 449 -6.08 -12.15 -22.17
C SER A 449 -7.16 -12.03 -23.25
N ASP A 450 -7.03 -11.02 -24.10
CA ASP A 450 -7.76 -10.83 -25.35
C ASP A 450 -6.75 -10.69 -26.47
N ALA A 451 -5.97 -11.75 -26.65
CA ALA A 451 -5.23 -12.00 -27.89
C ALA A 451 -5.95 -13.09 -28.68
N SER A 452 -7.19 -12.82 -29.11
CA SER A 452 -7.80 -13.55 -30.23
C SER A 452 -7.27 -13.00 -31.56
N GLY A 453 -5.95 -13.03 -31.73
CA GLY A 453 -5.26 -12.76 -33.00
C GLY A 453 -4.74 -14.06 -33.60
N PRO A 454 -4.71 -14.22 -34.94
CA PRO A 454 -4.22 -15.44 -35.55
C PRO A 454 -2.75 -15.68 -35.16
N ILE A 455 -2.51 -16.76 -34.41
CA ILE A 455 -1.17 -17.22 -34.05
C ILE A 455 -0.50 -17.70 -35.35
N GLN A 456 0.51 -16.97 -35.84
CA GLN A 456 1.36 -17.45 -36.92
C GLN A 456 2.36 -18.47 -36.36
N ILE A 457 2.07 -19.76 -36.56
CA ILE A 457 3.02 -20.84 -36.29
C ILE A 457 3.86 -21.03 -37.56
N THR A 458 5.15 -20.70 -37.49
CA THR A 458 6.11 -21.06 -38.55
C THR A 458 6.66 -22.45 -38.26
N VAL A 459 6.27 -23.45 -39.06
CA VAL A 459 6.82 -24.80 -38.98
C VAL A 459 7.92 -24.94 -40.03
N SER A 460 9.18 -25.02 -39.59
CA SER A 460 10.30 -25.41 -40.44
C SER A 460 10.50 -26.93 -40.34
N GLY A 461 10.01 -27.67 -41.35
CA GLY A 461 10.25 -29.11 -41.48
C GLY A 461 11.36 -29.39 -42.50
N THR A 462 12.41 -30.09 -42.10
CA THR A 462 13.38 -30.69 -43.03
C THR A 462 12.86 -32.04 -43.52
N GLY A 463 12.29 -32.07 -44.72
CA GLY A 463 11.88 -33.31 -45.41
C GLY A 463 13.03 -33.91 -46.23
N SER A 464 13.32 -35.19 -46.01
CA SER A 464 14.46 -35.95 -46.52
C SER A 464 14.18 -36.65 -47.87
N GLY A 465 15.19 -36.81 -48.72
CA GLY A 465 15.08 -37.53 -49.99
C GLY A 465 16.37 -38.25 -50.40
N THR A 466 16.31 -39.58 -50.44
CA THR A 466 17.29 -40.45 -51.11
C THR A 466 17.07 -40.39 -52.61
N GLY A 467 18.01 -39.82 -53.37
CA GLY A 467 17.95 -39.79 -54.84
C GLY A 467 19.08 -38.96 -55.42
N SER A 468 19.85 -39.55 -56.32
CA SER A 468 20.99 -38.93 -57.00
C SER A 468 20.59 -37.71 -57.83
N GLY A 469 21.18 -36.54 -57.54
CA GLY A 469 21.06 -35.34 -58.37
C GLY A 469 21.06 -34.06 -57.54
N THR A 470 21.94 -33.14 -57.88
CA THR A 470 22.19 -31.82 -57.29
C THR A 470 20.95 -30.93 -57.17
N ASP A 471 20.57 -30.53 -55.94
CA ASP A 471 20.30 -29.14 -55.49
C ASP A 471 19.53 -29.14 -54.14
N SER A 472 20.06 -28.45 -53.13
CA SER A 472 19.39 -28.24 -51.83
C SER A 472 18.74 -26.86 -51.77
N GLY A 473 17.43 -26.79 -52.03
CA GLY A 473 16.61 -25.59 -51.84
C GLY A 473 15.72 -25.68 -50.60
N THR A 474 15.71 -24.65 -49.76
CA THR A 474 14.78 -24.50 -48.64
C THR A 474 13.45 -23.96 -49.16
N VAL A 475 12.34 -24.68 -48.98
CA VAL A 475 10.98 -24.20 -49.30
C VAL A 475 10.30 -23.75 -48.02
N SER A 476 9.97 -22.46 -47.91
CA SER A 476 9.11 -21.90 -46.87
C SER A 476 7.74 -21.58 -47.45
N GLY A 477 6.67 -22.14 -46.88
CA GLY A 477 5.29 -21.83 -47.23
C GLY A 477 4.48 -21.46 -45.99
N THR A 478 3.69 -20.39 -46.07
CA THR A 478 2.78 -19.94 -45.01
C THR A 478 1.41 -20.61 -45.19
N VAL A 479 0.95 -21.37 -44.20
CA VAL A 479 -0.42 -21.90 -44.17
C VAL A 479 -1.23 -21.13 -43.12
N SER A 480 -2.28 -20.44 -43.55
CA SER A 480 -3.24 -19.77 -42.68
C SER A 480 -4.47 -20.65 -42.50
N GLY A 481 -4.76 -21.06 -41.25
CA GLY A 481 -5.98 -21.79 -40.90
C GLY A 481 -6.75 -21.07 -39.78
N THR A 482 -8.07 -20.96 -39.94
CA THR A 482 -9.01 -20.45 -38.92
C THR A 482 -9.67 -21.65 -38.23
N VAL A 483 -9.54 -21.75 -36.90
CA VAL A 483 -10.28 -22.75 -36.11
C VAL A 483 -11.58 -22.12 -35.63
N SER A 484 -12.71 -22.55 -36.17
CA SER A 484 -14.04 -22.21 -35.66
C SER A 484 -14.52 -23.31 -34.70
N GLY A 485 -14.57 -23.02 -33.40
CA GLY A 485 -15.19 -23.90 -32.40
C GLY A 485 -16.71 -23.79 -32.45
N THR A 486 -17.38 -24.86 -32.89
CA THR A 486 -18.83 -25.02 -32.77
C THR A 486 -19.20 -25.42 -31.34
N GLY A 487 -20.01 -24.60 -30.67
CA GLY A 487 -20.67 -24.98 -29.42
C GLY A 487 -21.85 -25.93 -29.66
N SER A 488 -21.96 -26.95 -28.81
CA SER A 488 -23.16 -27.79 -28.69
C SER A 488 -23.27 -28.29 -27.25
N GLY A 489 -24.42 -28.06 -26.61
CA GLY A 489 -24.87 -28.73 -25.39
C GLY A 489 -24.71 -27.91 -24.13
#